data_AF-A0AAD5T6A1-F1
#
_entry.id   AF-A0AAD5T6A1-F1
#
_cell.length_a   1.000
_cell.length_b   1.000
_cell.length_c   1.000
_cell.angle_alpha   90.00
_cell.angle_beta   90.00
_cell.angle_gamma   90.00
#
_symmetry.space_group_name_H-M   'P 1'
#
loop_
_entity.id
_entity.type
_entity.pdbx_description
1 polymer ?
#
loop_
_entity_poly.entity_id
_entity_poly.type
_entity_poly.pdbx_seq_one_letter_code
_entity_poly.pdbx_strand_id
1 'polypeptide(L)'
;MVEFKTSEEVDTAVELNTNGNTNVETRRREGKESKAINWVNWGLARVFTVVFIVILFLWIYEAEGGLGLQEGDLFGLHALGMTIFVLVCTQEALLTLSPVPVFGAFAARRVRILVHIALHSIGIVFAMLGLVAIVYYKNLSGYPLVFPYFHVYSPHSWVGIVVLSLWIIQAVSKLAGAPRKYHAFLGNAIYITGLAACALGLQDMQSSDLASSTSPADAMNMAGMNMSGYLPNSDLAQYAASGSIVLIFQGIATYFVQL
;
A
#
# COMPACT_ATOMS: atom_id res chain seq x y z
N MET A 1 1.25 13.11 -57.94
CA MET A 1 2.30 12.90 -56.93
C MET A 1 2.24 14.11 -56.01
N VAL A 2 1.51 14.00 -54.91
CA VAL A 2 1.12 15.13 -54.04
C VAL A 2 1.92 15.01 -52.75
N GLU A 3 2.74 16.02 -52.49
CA GLU A 3 3.64 16.11 -51.34
C GLU A 3 2.86 16.69 -50.15
N PHE A 4 2.68 15.88 -49.10
CA PHE A 4 1.98 16.26 -47.89
C PHE A 4 2.92 17.11 -47.00
N LYS A 5 2.71 18.42 -46.99
CA LYS A 5 3.40 19.35 -46.08
C LYS A 5 2.60 19.46 -44.79
N THR A 6 3.03 18.78 -43.73
CA THR A 6 2.48 18.96 -42.38
C THR A 6 2.95 20.29 -41.82
N SER A 7 2.04 21.25 -41.65
CA SER A 7 2.28 22.49 -40.92
C SER A 7 2.39 22.21 -39.43
N GLU A 8 3.59 22.34 -38.87
CA GLU A 8 3.79 22.53 -37.44
C GLU A 8 3.17 23.88 -37.04
N GLU A 9 2.11 23.82 -36.24
CA GLU A 9 1.54 24.98 -35.57
C GLU A 9 2.47 25.35 -34.41
N VAL A 10 3.38 26.29 -34.68
CA VAL A 10 4.26 26.91 -33.70
C VAL A 10 3.46 28.01 -33.00
N ASP A 11 2.92 27.70 -31.83
CA ASP A 11 2.29 28.69 -30.95
C ASP A 11 3.40 29.52 -30.27
N THR A 12 3.94 30.48 -31.01
CA THR A 12 4.87 31.49 -30.50
C THR A 12 4.10 32.55 -29.71
N ALA A 13 4.02 32.39 -28.39
CA ALA A 13 3.68 33.50 -27.51
C ALA A 13 4.88 34.46 -27.44
N VAL A 14 4.85 35.49 -28.27
CA VAL A 14 5.84 36.59 -28.25
C VAL A 14 5.35 37.63 -27.24
N GLU A 15 5.85 37.57 -26.00
CA GLU A 15 5.77 38.73 -25.10
C GLU A 15 6.86 39.73 -25.48
N LEU A 16 6.45 40.85 -26.06
CA LEU A 16 7.32 42.00 -26.31
C LEU A 16 7.69 42.65 -24.98
N ASN A 17 8.85 42.31 -24.44
CA ASN A 17 9.48 43.09 -23.38
C ASN A 17 9.99 44.42 -23.97
N THR A 18 9.68 45.53 -23.31
CA THR A 18 9.92 46.92 -23.75
C THR A 18 11.40 47.32 -23.90
N ASN A 19 12.34 46.40 -23.68
CA ASN A 19 13.78 46.65 -23.73
C ASN A 19 14.52 46.05 -24.95
N GLY A 20 13.80 45.66 -26.01
CA GLY A 20 14.41 45.42 -27.33
C GLY A 20 15.47 44.30 -27.40
N ASN A 21 15.50 43.39 -26.42
CA ASN A 21 16.45 42.29 -26.37
C ASN A 21 15.71 40.96 -26.59
N THR A 22 15.92 40.34 -27.74
CA THR A 22 15.34 39.03 -28.09
C THR A 22 16.14 37.92 -27.42
N ASN A 23 15.81 37.59 -26.17
CA ASN A 23 16.22 36.33 -25.59
C ASN A 23 15.31 35.23 -26.13
N VAL A 24 15.75 34.57 -27.21
CA VAL A 24 15.14 33.33 -27.68
C VAL A 24 15.54 32.22 -26.70
N GLU A 25 14.75 32.04 -25.66
CA GLU A 25 14.91 30.91 -24.76
C GLU A 25 14.42 29.65 -25.48
N THR A 26 15.35 28.91 -26.06
CA THR A 26 15.07 27.61 -26.67
C THR A 26 14.58 26.65 -25.59
N ARG A 27 13.25 26.50 -25.44
CA ARG A 27 12.63 25.42 -24.68
C ARG A 27 13.07 24.08 -25.28
N ARG A 28 14.13 23.54 -24.69
CA ARG A 28 14.77 22.28 -25.05
C ARG A 28 13.76 21.14 -24.84
N ARG A 29 13.79 20.20 -25.79
CA ARG A 29 13.02 18.95 -25.80
C ARG A 29 13.16 18.16 -24.49
N GLU A 30 12.24 18.34 -23.54
CA GLU A 30 12.10 17.47 -22.35
C GLU A 30 10.85 16.55 -22.40
N GLY A 31 10.09 16.58 -23.50
CA GLY A 31 8.73 16.02 -23.53
C GLY A 31 8.56 14.51 -23.79
N LYS A 32 9.63 13.75 -24.09
CA LYS A 32 9.50 12.31 -24.46
C LYS A 32 10.00 11.33 -23.39
N GLU A 33 11.13 11.61 -22.72
CA GLU A 33 11.65 10.71 -21.67
C GLU A 33 10.77 10.73 -20.40
N SER A 34 10.20 11.89 -20.05
CA SER A 34 9.28 12.04 -18.91
C SER A 34 8.04 11.14 -18.99
N LYS A 35 7.50 10.89 -20.19
CA LYS A 35 6.27 10.10 -20.34
C LYS A 35 6.51 8.59 -20.25
N ALA A 36 7.63 8.09 -20.75
CA ALA A 36 7.92 6.66 -20.76
C ALA A 36 8.19 6.10 -19.35
N ILE A 37 8.91 6.87 -18.52
CA ILE A 37 9.24 6.49 -17.14
C ILE A 37 7.96 6.30 -16.29
N ASN A 38 6.93 7.11 -16.53
CA ASN A 38 5.71 7.04 -15.74
C ASN A 38 4.85 5.80 -16.04
N TRP A 39 4.86 5.29 -17.28
CA TRP A 39 4.11 4.06 -17.62
C TRP A 39 4.75 2.80 -17.05
N VAL A 40 6.08 2.76 -16.99
CA VAL A 40 6.81 1.63 -16.38
C VAL A 40 6.49 1.56 -14.89
N ASN A 41 6.67 2.66 -14.15
CA ASN A 41 6.40 2.70 -12.72
C ASN A 41 4.92 2.41 -12.42
N TRP A 42 4.01 2.88 -13.28
CA TRP A 42 2.58 2.61 -13.17
C TRP A 42 2.25 1.12 -13.31
N GLY A 43 2.90 0.42 -14.25
CA GLY A 43 2.78 -1.02 -14.41
C GLY A 43 3.42 -1.77 -13.24
N LEU A 44 4.62 -1.38 -12.83
CA LEU A 44 5.35 -1.99 -11.71
C LEU A 44 4.55 -1.96 -10.41
N ALA A 45 3.86 -0.86 -10.10
CA ALA A 45 3.03 -0.77 -8.91
C ALA A 45 1.92 -1.86 -8.87
N ARG A 46 1.35 -2.23 -10.03
CA ARG A 46 0.36 -3.32 -10.07
C ARG A 46 0.99 -4.69 -10.03
N VAL A 47 2.14 -4.86 -10.69
CA VAL A 47 2.90 -6.11 -10.64
C VAL A 47 3.27 -6.44 -9.20
N PHE A 48 3.78 -5.47 -8.42
CA PHE A 48 4.08 -5.68 -7.01
C PHE A 48 2.83 -5.95 -6.16
N THR A 49 1.69 -5.32 -6.47
CA THR A 49 0.41 -5.67 -5.79
C THR A 49 0.07 -7.14 -6.00
N VAL A 50 0.13 -7.60 -7.26
CA VAL A 50 -0.22 -8.98 -7.62
C VAL A 50 0.76 -9.97 -6.97
N VAL A 51 2.06 -9.68 -7.05
CA VAL A 51 3.10 -10.52 -6.41
C VAL A 51 2.87 -10.60 -4.90
N PHE A 52 2.59 -9.47 -4.24
CA PHE A 52 2.29 -9.48 -2.81
C PHE A 52 1.05 -10.31 -2.48
N ILE A 53 -0.03 -10.17 -3.25
CA ILE A 53 -1.25 -10.96 -3.06
C ILE A 53 -0.95 -12.46 -3.19
N VAL A 54 -0.14 -12.87 -4.17
CA VAL A 54 0.27 -14.27 -4.33
C VAL A 54 1.04 -14.76 -3.10
N ILE A 55 2.04 -14.00 -2.64
CA ILE A 55 2.81 -14.33 -1.43
C ILE A 55 1.88 -14.43 -0.20
N LEU A 56 0.95 -13.49 -0.06
CA LEU A 56 -0.02 -13.49 1.03
C LEU A 56 -0.91 -14.73 1.00
N PHE A 57 -1.43 -15.12 -0.17
CA PHE A 57 -2.25 -16.32 -0.29
C PHE A 57 -1.45 -17.58 0.04
N LEU A 58 -0.21 -17.69 -0.46
CA LEU A 58 0.66 -18.81 -0.12
C LEU A 58 0.87 -18.89 1.40
N TRP A 59 1.18 -17.77 2.04
CA TRP A 59 1.33 -17.72 3.49
C TRP A 59 0.03 -18.09 4.23
N ILE A 60 -1.13 -17.57 3.79
CA ILE A 60 -2.42 -17.90 4.42
C ILE A 60 -2.71 -19.41 4.36
N TYR A 61 -2.47 -20.06 3.21
CA TYR A 61 -2.81 -21.47 3.04
C TYR A 61 -1.76 -22.44 3.60
N GLU A 62 -0.48 -22.09 3.51
CA GLU A 62 0.61 -22.96 3.96
C GLU A 62 0.91 -22.80 5.46
N ALA A 63 0.60 -21.64 6.05
CA ALA A 63 0.92 -21.36 7.45
C ALA A 63 -0.28 -21.09 8.36
N GLU A 64 -1.27 -20.33 7.89
CA GLU A 64 -2.38 -19.86 8.73
C GLU A 64 -3.61 -20.78 8.70
N GLY A 65 -3.54 -21.92 7.98
CA GLY A 65 -4.64 -22.88 7.90
C GLY A 65 -5.72 -22.55 6.87
N GLY A 66 -5.67 -21.37 6.23
CA GLY A 66 -6.50 -21.02 5.08
C GLY A 66 -7.46 -19.85 5.30
N LEU A 67 -8.59 -19.89 4.59
CA LEU A 67 -9.63 -18.84 4.60
C LEU A 67 -10.98 -19.45 4.95
N GLY A 68 -11.60 -18.94 6.01
CA GLY A 68 -12.82 -19.50 6.55
C GLY A 68 -13.33 -18.72 7.76
N LEU A 69 -14.46 -19.18 8.31
CA LEU A 69 -15.09 -18.59 9.50
C LEU A 69 -14.78 -19.39 10.78
N GLN A 70 -13.91 -20.40 10.68
CA GLN A 70 -13.45 -21.18 11.83
C GLN A 70 -12.31 -20.45 12.52
N GLU A 71 -12.09 -20.74 13.80
CA GLU A 71 -11.11 -20.03 14.63
C GLU A 71 -9.74 -19.90 13.98
N GLY A 72 -9.18 -20.98 13.41
CA GLY A 72 -7.87 -20.95 12.75
C GLY A 72 -7.80 -20.05 11.51
N ASP A 73 -8.90 -19.92 10.76
CA ASP A 73 -8.88 -19.25 9.46
C ASP A 73 -9.18 -17.74 9.54
N LEU A 74 -9.66 -17.26 10.69
CA LEU A 74 -10.08 -15.87 10.88
C LEU A 74 -8.90 -14.89 10.75
N PHE A 75 -7.69 -15.33 11.10
CA PHE A 75 -6.49 -14.51 10.96
C PHE A 75 -6.17 -14.24 9.47
N GLY A 76 -6.32 -15.25 8.61
CA GLY A 76 -6.18 -15.09 7.16
C GLY A 76 -7.16 -14.06 6.59
N LEU A 77 -8.40 -14.04 7.08
CA LEU A 77 -9.39 -13.01 6.69
C LEU A 77 -8.99 -11.59 7.12
N HIS A 78 -8.36 -11.44 8.28
CA HIS A 78 -7.80 -10.16 8.71
C HIS A 78 -6.71 -9.68 7.74
N ALA A 79 -5.72 -10.52 7.49
CA ALA A 79 -4.58 -10.18 6.63
C ALA A 79 -5.02 -9.87 5.19
N LEU A 80 -5.97 -10.66 4.65
CA LEU A 80 -6.56 -10.41 3.33
C LEU A 80 -7.36 -9.09 3.29
N GLY A 81 -8.23 -8.85 4.28
CA GLY A 81 -9.04 -7.64 4.35
C GLY A 81 -8.19 -6.36 4.42
N MET A 82 -7.16 -6.37 5.27
CA MET A 82 -6.24 -5.23 5.40
C MET A 82 -5.38 -5.05 4.14
N THR A 83 -4.98 -6.13 3.47
CA THR A 83 -4.26 -6.05 2.19
C THR A 83 -5.12 -5.44 1.08
N ILE A 84 -6.38 -5.85 0.96
CA ILE A 84 -7.31 -5.26 -0.01
C ILE A 84 -7.50 -3.77 0.29
N PHE A 85 -7.66 -3.40 1.56
CA PHE A 85 -7.77 -1.99 1.95
C PHE A 85 -6.55 -1.15 1.54
N VAL A 86 -5.34 -1.57 1.92
CA VAL A 86 -4.12 -0.76 1.74
C VAL A 86 -3.55 -0.91 0.33
N LEU A 87 -3.26 -2.13 -0.11
CA LEU A 87 -2.48 -2.38 -1.33
C LEU A 87 -3.32 -2.36 -2.60
N VAL A 88 -4.62 -2.69 -2.51
CA VAL A 88 -5.50 -2.70 -3.68
C VAL A 88 -6.26 -1.37 -3.74
N CYS A 89 -7.17 -1.15 -2.79
CA CYS A 89 -8.08 -0.02 -2.85
C CYS A 89 -7.38 1.34 -2.66
N THR A 90 -6.56 1.49 -1.62
CA THR A 90 -5.90 2.78 -1.32
C THR A 90 -4.87 3.14 -2.38
N GLN A 91 -4.07 2.18 -2.82
CA GLN A 91 -3.13 2.38 -3.93
C GLN A 91 -3.84 2.79 -5.22
N GLU A 92 -4.84 2.03 -5.67
CA GLU A 92 -5.55 2.35 -6.91
C GLU A 92 -6.29 3.69 -6.81
N ALA A 93 -6.80 4.04 -5.62
CA ALA A 93 -7.43 5.34 -5.39
C ALA A 93 -6.42 6.49 -5.59
N LEU A 94 -5.19 6.33 -5.11
CA LEU A 94 -4.11 7.30 -5.30
C LEU A 94 -3.71 7.39 -6.78
N LEU A 95 -3.54 6.25 -7.45
CA LEU A 95 -3.14 6.18 -8.85
C LEU A 95 -4.22 6.72 -9.80
N THR A 96 -5.50 6.61 -9.43
CA THR A 96 -6.63 7.11 -10.25
C THR A 96 -6.54 8.61 -10.54
N LEU A 97 -6.01 9.39 -9.60
CA LEU A 97 -5.83 10.85 -9.74
C LEU A 97 -4.41 11.27 -10.11
N SER A 98 -3.51 10.32 -10.37
CA SER A 98 -2.14 10.57 -10.81
C SER A 98 -2.06 11.20 -12.22
N PRO A 99 -0.91 11.77 -12.62
CA PRO A 99 -0.72 12.34 -13.95
C PRO A 99 -0.81 11.33 -15.09
N VAL A 100 -0.67 10.02 -14.81
CA VAL A 100 -0.71 8.95 -15.82
C VAL A 100 -2.16 8.70 -16.24
N PRO A 101 -2.52 8.93 -17.52
CA PRO A 101 -3.89 8.81 -17.98
C PRO A 101 -4.24 7.34 -18.29
N VAL A 102 -4.49 6.54 -17.26
CA VAL A 102 -4.92 5.13 -17.39
C VAL A 102 -6.28 5.03 -18.06
N PHE A 103 -7.22 5.83 -17.59
CA PHE A 103 -8.57 5.91 -18.15
C PHE A 103 -8.61 6.80 -19.41
N GLY A 104 -7.45 6.94 -20.07
CA GLY A 104 -7.18 7.83 -21.20
C GLY A 104 -7.22 9.31 -20.83
N ALA A 105 -6.84 10.16 -21.79
CA ALA A 105 -7.20 11.58 -21.78
C ALA A 105 -8.73 11.83 -21.81
N PHE A 106 -9.52 10.75 -21.85
CA PHE A 106 -10.95 10.72 -22.15
C PHE A 106 -11.84 10.62 -20.91
N ALA A 107 -11.36 10.08 -19.79
CA ALA A 107 -12.16 10.06 -18.57
C ALA A 107 -12.26 11.45 -17.96
N ALA A 108 -13.49 12.00 -18.00
CA ALA A 108 -13.79 13.26 -17.36
C ALA A 108 -13.33 13.25 -15.89
N ARG A 109 -12.76 14.36 -15.43
CA ARG A 109 -12.26 14.52 -14.05
C ARG A 109 -13.29 14.10 -12.99
N ARG A 110 -14.58 14.31 -13.27
CA ARG A 110 -15.69 13.87 -12.41
C ARG A 110 -15.69 12.35 -12.20
N VAL A 111 -15.51 11.57 -13.26
CA VAL A 111 -15.46 10.09 -13.19
C VAL A 111 -14.27 9.62 -12.35
N ARG A 112 -13.09 10.22 -12.55
CA ARG A 112 -11.89 9.87 -11.78
C ARG A 112 -12.06 10.13 -10.28
N ILE A 113 -12.74 11.22 -9.92
CA ILE A 113 -13.08 11.52 -8.52
C ILE A 113 -14.07 10.50 -7.96
N LEU A 114 -15.09 10.11 -8.73
CA LEU A 114 -16.04 9.08 -8.31
C LEU A 114 -15.36 7.74 -8.07
N VAL A 115 -14.47 7.32 -8.98
CA VAL A 115 -13.67 6.09 -8.81
C VAL A 115 -12.78 6.18 -7.58
N HIS A 116 -12.09 7.30 -7.37
CA HIS A 116 -11.27 7.53 -6.18
C HIS A 116 -12.07 7.38 -4.87
N ILE A 117 -13.26 8.00 -4.79
CA ILE A 117 -14.14 7.89 -3.61
C ILE A 117 -14.63 6.45 -3.46
N ALA A 118 -15.09 5.81 -4.54
CA ALA A 118 -15.60 4.45 -4.52
C ALA A 118 -14.53 3.45 -4.04
N LEU A 119 -13.29 3.59 -4.49
CA LEU A 119 -12.18 2.74 -4.06
C LEU A 119 -11.90 2.88 -2.55
N HIS A 120 -11.88 4.11 -2.02
CA HIS A 120 -11.75 4.29 -0.57
C HIS A 120 -12.95 3.73 0.21
N SER A 121 -14.17 3.87 -0.30
CA SER A 121 -15.38 3.31 0.31
C SER A 121 -15.38 1.78 0.31
N ILE A 122 -14.94 1.14 -0.78
CA ILE A 122 -14.80 -0.33 -0.83
C ILE A 122 -13.69 -0.76 0.12
N GLY A 123 -12.55 -0.07 0.10
CA GLY A 123 -11.41 -0.37 0.96
C GLY A 123 -11.77 -0.36 2.44
N ILE A 124 -12.52 0.64 2.93
CA ILE A 124 -12.91 0.69 4.34
C ILE A 124 -13.85 -0.44 4.73
N VAL A 125 -14.72 -0.91 3.82
CA VAL A 125 -15.56 -2.10 4.07
C VAL A 125 -14.69 -3.33 4.31
N PHE A 126 -13.67 -3.55 3.47
CA PHE A 126 -12.73 -4.65 3.66
C PHE A 126 -11.89 -4.52 4.94
N ALA A 127 -11.45 -3.30 5.29
CA ALA A 127 -10.78 -3.05 6.55
C ALA A 127 -11.68 -3.43 7.75
N MET A 128 -12.95 -3.02 7.73
CA MET A 128 -13.90 -3.36 8.79
C MET A 128 -14.11 -4.87 8.91
N LEU A 129 -14.27 -5.58 7.79
CA LEU A 129 -14.36 -7.04 7.80
C LEU A 129 -13.11 -7.70 8.39
N GLY A 130 -11.92 -7.22 8.00
CA GLY A 130 -10.65 -7.71 8.55
C GLY A 130 -10.47 -7.42 10.04
N LEU A 131 -10.96 -6.26 10.53
CA LEU A 131 -10.94 -5.93 11.95
C LEU A 131 -11.91 -6.79 12.76
N VAL A 132 -13.11 -7.04 12.24
CA VAL A 132 -14.06 -7.95 12.89
C VAL A 132 -13.46 -9.36 12.99
N ALA A 133 -12.79 -9.83 11.93
CA ALA A 133 -12.14 -11.14 11.91
C ALA A 133 -11.05 -11.26 12.99
N ILE A 134 -10.14 -10.29 13.11
CA ILE A 134 -9.07 -10.35 14.13
C ILE A 134 -9.60 -10.21 15.56
N VAL A 135 -10.63 -9.39 15.77
CA VAL A 135 -11.26 -9.29 17.10
C VAL A 135 -11.91 -10.61 17.47
N TYR A 136 -12.61 -11.25 16.54
CA TYR A 136 -13.25 -12.53 16.78
C TYR A 136 -12.21 -13.64 17.01
N TYR A 137 -11.15 -13.70 16.21
CA TYR A 137 -9.99 -14.59 16.40
C TYR A 137 -9.41 -14.47 17.81
N LYS A 138 -9.09 -13.26 18.26
CA LYS A 138 -8.49 -13.03 19.57
C LYS A 138 -9.41 -13.41 20.73
N ASN A 139 -10.72 -13.24 20.56
CA ASN A 139 -11.70 -13.64 21.58
C ASN A 139 -11.82 -15.15 21.72
N LEU A 140 -11.63 -15.90 20.63
CA LEU A 140 -11.69 -17.37 20.65
C LEU A 140 -10.38 -17.99 21.18
N SER A 141 -9.23 -17.38 20.89
CA SER A 141 -7.88 -17.89 21.22
C SER A 141 -7.54 -18.08 22.71
N GLY A 142 -8.46 -17.79 23.64
CA GLY A 142 -8.38 -18.24 25.04
C GLY A 142 -7.29 -17.62 25.94
N TYR A 143 -6.50 -16.64 25.49
CA TYR A 143 -5.45 -16.02 26.31
C TYR A 143 -6.04 -15.23 27.50
N PRO A 144 -5.52 -15.41 28.74
CA PRO A 144 -6.07 -14.77 29.92
C PRO A 144 -5.90 -13.24 29.87
N LEU A 145 -7.03 -12.54 29.88
CA LEU A 145 -7.17 -11.09 29.90
C LEU A 145 -6.54 -10.47 31.17
N VAL A 146 -5.26 -10.13 31.15
CA VAL A 146 -4.64 -9.32 32.22
C VAL A 146 -3.79 -8.17 31.66
N PHE A 147 -4.45 -7.00 31.59
CA PHE A 147 -4.02 -5.59 31.64
C PHE A 147 -2.77 -5.06 30.86
N PRO A 148 -2.86 -3.88 30.20
CA PRO A 148 -4.03 -3.02 30.01
C PRO A 148 -4.83 -3.31 28.72
N TYR A 149 -4.21 -3.87 27.66
CA TYR A 149 -4.88 -4.10 26.37
C TYR A 149 -4.30 -5.28 25.58
N PHE A 150 -4.65 -6.52 25.94
CA PHE A 150 -4.16 -7.73 25.24
C PHE A 150 -4.64 -7.85 23.78
N HIS A 151 -5.67 -7.12 23.37
CA HIS A 151 -6.09 -7.10 21.97
C HIS A 151 -5.22 -6.19 21.08
N VAL A 152 -4.46 -5.25 21.66
CA VAL A 152 -3.70 -4.21 20.92
C VAL A 152 -2.33 -3.91 21.54
N TYR A 153 -1.56 -4.95 21.87
CA TYR A 153 -0.22 -4.76 22.47
C TYR A 153 0.90 -4.64 21.43
N SER A 154 0.71 -5.16 20.21
CA SER A 154 1.80 -5.23 19.24
C SER A 154 1.98 -3.90 18.50
N PRO A 155 3.22 -3.53 18.11
CA PRO A 155 3.47 -2.34 17.29
C PRO A 155 2.61 -2.30 16.02
N HIS A 156 2.38 -3.45 15.39
CA HIS A 156 1.46 -3.59 14.25
C HIS A 156 0.07 -3.02 14.57
N SER A 157 -0.52 -3.41 15.69
CA SER A 157 -1.87 -2.97 16.07
C SER A 157 -1.95 -1.45 16.33
N TRP A 158 -0.93 -0.86 16.96
CA TRP A 158 -0.85 0.59 17.17
C TRP A 158 -0.71 1.36 15.86
N VAL A 159 0.17 0.92 14.96
CA VAL A 159 0.31 1.54 13.65
C VAL A 159 -0.98 1.38 12.84
N GLY A 160 -1.65 0.22 12.90
CA GLY A 160 -2.96 0.00 12.28
C GLY A 160 -4.03 0.98 12.78
N ILE A 161 -4.09 1.22 14.09
CA ILE A 161 -4.99 2.24 14.68
C ILE A 161 -4.67 3.63 14.15
N VAL A 162 -3.38 3.99 14.06
CA VAL A 162 -2.95 5.27 13.50
C VAL A 162 -3.41 5.41 12.04
N VAL A 163 -3.24 4.37 11.21
CA VAL A 163 -3.68 4.36 9.80
C VAL A 163 -5.17 4.65 9.68
N LEU A 164 -6.00 3.94 10.45
CA LEU A 164 -7.46 4.11 10.42
C LEU A 164 -7.88 5.47 10.96
N SER A 165 -7.23 5.95 12.02
CA SER A 165 -7.49 7.28 12.57
C SER A 165 -7.16 8.38 11.56
N LEU A 166 -6.00 8.30 10.91
CA LEU A 166 -5.61 9.23 9.86
C LEU A 166 -6.56 9.16 8.66
N TRP A 167 -7.05 7.96 8.30
CA TRP A 167 -8.05 7.80 7.24
C TRP A 167 -9.37 8.51 7.56
N ILE A 168 -9.87 8.39 8.80
CA ILE A 168 -11.07 9.12 9.25
C ILE A 168 -10.81 10.64 9.20
N ILE A 169 -9.67 11.10 9.73
CA ILE A 169 -9.28 12.52 9.70
C ILE A 169 -9.23 13.02 8.25
N GLN A 170 -8.67 12.24 7.32
CA GLN A 170 -8.60 12.57 5.89
C GLN A 170 -9.99 12.73 5.26
N ALA A 171 -10.91 11.80 5.54
CA ALA A 171 -12.27 11.85 5.02
C ALA A 171 -13.03 13.08 5.57
N VAL A 172 -12.97 13.31 6.88
CA VAL A 172 -13.61 14.45 7.55
C VAL A 172 -13.00 15.77 7.08
N SER A 173 -11.67 15.87 7.02
CA SER A 173 -10.98 17.08 6.55
C SER A 173 -11.38 17.43 5.13
N LYS A 174 -11.55 16.43 4.27
CA LYS A 174 -11.99 16.65 2.89
C LYS A 174 -13.42 17.18 2.82
N LEU A 175 -14.33 16.63 3.63
CA LEU A 175 -15.71 17.12 3.75
C LEU A 175 -15.76 18.55 4.32
N ALA A 176 -14.88 18.88 5.26
CA ALA A 176 -14.73 20.22 5.84
C ALA A 176 -14.05 21.24 4.90
N GLY A 177 -13.73 20.86 3.66
CA GLY A 177 -13.16 21.77 2.66
C GLY A 177 -11.66 22.01 2.79
N ALA A 178 -10.91 21.09 3.42
CA ALA A 178 -9.47 21.23 3.56
C ALA A 178 -8.76 21.39 2.19
N PRO A 179 -7.73 22.26 2.10
CA PRO A 179 -6.98 22.47 0.87
C PRO A 179 -6.41 21.18 0.28
N ARG A 180 -6.38 21.10 -1.05
CA ARG A 180 -5.87 19.93 -1.80
C ARG A 180 -4.48 19.47 -1.35
N LYS A 181 -3.58 20.40 -1.01
CA LYS A 181 -2.21 20.08 -0.58
C LYS A 181 -2.17 19.21 0.68
N TYR A 182 -3.02 19.49 1.66
CA TYR A 182 -3.09 18.71 2.90
C TYR A 182 -3.74 17.35 2.67
N HIS A 183 -4.78 17.32 1.83
CA HIS A 183 -5.41 16.06 1.42
C HIS A 183 -4.43 15.14 0.68
N ALA A 184 -3.62 15.69 -0.23
CA ALA A 184 -2.61 14.90 -0.94
C ALA A 184 -1.52 14.38 0.00
N PHE A 185 -0.98 15.25 0.87
CA PHE A 185 0.02 14.87 1.86
C PHE A 185 -0.49 13.76 2.80
N LEU A 186 -1.67 13.95 3.39
CA LEU A 186 -2.24 13.00 4.34
C LEU A 186 -2.61 11.67 3.66
N GLY A 187 -3.10 11.70 2.41
CA GLY A 187 -3.34 10.48 1.63
C GLY A 187 -2.08 9.63 1.43
N ASN A 188 -0.95 10.28 1.14
CA ASN A 188 0.34 9.60 1.01
C ASN A 188 0.87 9.09 2.37
N ALA A 189 0.71 9.88 3.42
CA ALA A 189 1.09 9.46 4.77
C ALA A 189 0.30 8.22 5.23
N ILE A 190 -1.02 8.19 5.00
CA ILE A 190 -1.87 7.02 5.28
C ILE A 190 -1.37 5.79 4.51
N TYR A 191 -1.08 5.93 3.22
CA TYR A 191 -0.65 4.80 2.41
C TYR A 191 0.71 4.25 2.86
N ILE A 192 1.71 5.11 3.08
CA ILE A 192 3.04 4.68 3.55
C ILE A 192 2.94 4.04 4.93
N THR A 193 2.17 4.62 5.84
CA THR A 193 1.96 4.07 7.17
C THR A 193 1.18 2.75 7.10
N GLY A 194 0.26 2.61 6.15
CA GLY A 194 -0.45 1.37 5.85
C GLY A 194 0.48 0.26 5.36
N LEU A 195 1.40 0.56 4.44
CA LEU A 195 2.42 -0.40 4.01
C LEU A 195 3.32 -0.83 5.19
N ALA A 196 3.70 0.12 6.05
CA ALA A 196 4.44 -0.18 7.27
C ALA A 196 3.63 -1.06 8.24
N ALA A 197 2.33 -0.81 8.40
CA ALA A 197 1.45 -1.66 9.19
C ALA A 197 1.39 -3.09 8.63
N CYS A 198 1.26 -3.26 7.31
CA CYS A 198 1.28 -4.57 6.67
C CYS A 198 2.61 -5.31 6.91
N ALA A 199 3.75 -4.63 6.75
CA ALA A 199 5.06 -5.22 7.00
C ALA A 199 5.23 -5.63 8.47
N LEU A 200 4.82 -4.77 9.41
CA LEU A 200 4.82 -5.09 10.84
C LEU A 200 3.91 -6.29 11.16
N GLY A 201 2.77 -6.42 10.49
CA GLY A 201 1.85 -7.54 10.70
C GLY A 201 2.45 -8.87 10.27
N LEU A 202 3.10 -8.90 9.10
CA LEU A 202 3.85 -10.08 8.63
C LEU A 202 4.97 -10.45 9.61
N GLN A 203 5.71 -9.47 10.11
CA GLN A 203 6.79 -9.69 11.08
C GLN A 203 6.29 -10.19 12.44
N ASP A 204 5.19 -9.62 12.95
CA ASP A 204 4.58 -10.00 14.23
C ASP A 204 4.11 -11.46 14.20
N MET A 205 3.51 -11.87 13.08
CA MET A 205 3.06 -13.26 12.91
C MET A 205 4.22 -14.23 12.71
N GLN A 206 5.20 -13.87 11.88
CA GLN A 206 6.43 -14.66 11.74
C GLN A 206 7.07 -14.93 13.12
N SER A 207 7.12 -13.90 13.98
CA SER A 207 7.70 -14.02 15.32
C SER A 207 6.87 -14.93 16.24
N SER A 208 5.54 -14.88 16.11
CA SER A 208 4.60 -15.69 16.90
C SER A 208 4.67 -17.18 16.56
N ASP A 209 4.73 -17.52 15.27
CA ASP A 209 4.82 -18.91 14.80
C ASP A 209 6.20 -19.54 15.06
N LEU A 210 7.26 -18.73 15.02
CA LEU A 210 8.59 -19.17 15.46
C LEU A 210 8.60 -19.50 16.96
N ALA A 211 7.91 -18.71 17.77
CA ALA A 211 7.81 -18.97 19.21
C ALA A 211 6.97 -20.22 19.52
N SER A 212 5.93 -20.51 18.75
CA SER A 212 5.06 -21.68 18.95
C SER A 212 5.68 -23.00 18.45
N SER A 213 6.58 -22.94 17.45
CA SER A 213 7.25 -24.10 16.86
C SER A 213 8.48 -24.61 17.65
N THR A 214 8.93 -23.87 18.66
CA THR A 214 10.07 -24.28 19.51
C THR A 214 9.57 -25.05 20.74
N SER A 215 9.98 -26.31 20.92
CA SER A 215 9.56 -27.07 22.10
C SER A 215 10.17 -26.50 23.40
N PRO A 216 9.51 -26.58 24.56
CA PRO A 216 10.07 -26.11 25.84
C PRO A 216 11.40 -26.78 26.20
N ALA A 217 11.60 -28.04 25.80
CA ALA A 217 12.84 -28.78 26.02
C ALA A 217 13.98 -28.25 25.13
N ASP A 218 13.68 -27.83 23.90
CA ASP A 218 14.65 -27.24 22.98
C ASP A 218 14.99 -25.78 23.36
N ALA A 219 13.99 -25.02 23.83
CA ALA A 219 14.18 -23.65 24.33
C ALA A 219 15.13 -23.61 25.55
N MET A 220 15.04 -24.59 26.45
CA MET A 220 15.95 -24.71 27.60
C MET A 220 17.38 -25.09 27.20
N ASN A 221 17.57 -25.89 26.14
CA ASN A 221 18.89 -26.21 25.59
C ASN A 221 19.51 -25.06 24.77
N MET A 222 18.69 -24.15 24.24
CA MET A 222 19.14 -22.97 23.50
C MET A 222 19.55 -21.78 24.40
N ALA A 223 19.27 -21.82 25.71
CA ALA A 223 19.57 -20.74 26.65
C ALA A 223 21.09 -20.44 26.83
N GLY A 224 21.97 -21.30 26.30
CA GLY A 224 23.44 -21.10 26.30
C GLY A 224 24.08 -20.98 24.92
N MET A 225 23.31 -21.15 23.84
CA MET A 225 23.80 -21.01 22.47
C MET A 225 23.26 -19.71 21.88
N ASN A 226 24.16 -18.93 21.28
CA ASN A 226 23.87 -17.73 20.52
C ASN A 226 22.52 -17.87 19.80
N MET A 227 21.55 -16.97 20.07
CA MET A 227 20.17 -16.94 19.55
C MET A 227 20.11 -16.82 18.02
N SER A 228 20.69 -17.82 17.36
CA SER A 228 20.64 -18.10 15.94
C SER A 228 19.51 -19.07 15.63
N GLY A 229 18.53 -19.22 16.55
CA GLY A 229 17.27 -19.96 16.34
C GLY A 229 16.40 -19.42 15.19
N TYR A 230 16.93 -18.48 14.40
CA TYR A 230 16.60 -18.38 12.99
C TYR A 230 16.91 -19.73 12.33
N LEU A 231 15.92 -20.59 12.16
CA LEU A 231 16.01 -21.56 11.07
C LEU A 231 15.77 -20.74 9.79
N PRO A 232 16.80 -20.39 8.98
CA PRO A 232 16.64 -19.62 7.75
C PRO A 232 15.75 -20.31 6.70
N ASN A 233 15.24 -21.51 7.00
CA ASN A 233 14.54 -22.39 6.08
C ASN A 233 13.06 -22.60 6.44
N SER A 234 12.47 -21.88 7.40
CA SER A 234 11.01 -21.94 7.54
C SER A 234 10.36 -21.14 6.40
N ASP A 235 9.50 -21.78 5.61
CA ASP A 235 8.78 -21.15 4.49
C ASP A 235 8.06 -19.88 4.95
N LEU A 236 7.62 -19.86 6.22
CA LEU A 236 7.05 -18.72 6.91
C LEU A 236 7.95 -17.48 6.96
N ALA A 237 9.21 -17.64 7.37
CA ALA A 237 10.16 -16.53 7.43
C ALA A 237 10.47 -15.99 6.03
N GLN A 238 10.45 -16.87 5.02
CA GLN A 238 10.62 -16.48 3.64
C GLN A 238 9.42 -15.67 3.12
N TYR A 239 8.19 -16.06 3.43
CA TYR A 239 6.99 -15.31 3.02
C TYR A 239 6.92 -13.93 3.67
N ALA A 240 7.19 -13.82 4.97
CA ALA A 240 7.17 -12.54 5.67
C ALA A 240 8.29 -11.59 5.19
N ALA A 241 9.52 -12.10 5.00
CA ALA A 241 10.63 -11.32 4.47
C ALA A 241 10.40 -10.89 3.02
N SER A 242 10.00 -11.82 2.14
CA SER A 242 9.72 -11.52 0.74
C SER A 242 8.53 -10.56 0.59
N GLY A 243 7.46 -10.75 1.36
CA GLY A 243 6.32 -9.84 1.41
C GLY A 243 6.74 -8.42 1.81
N SER A 244 7.55 -8.29 2.86
CA SER A 244 8.07 -6.99 3.32
C SER A 244 8.92 -6.29 2.26
N ILE A 245 9.79 -7.03 1.56
CA ILE A 245 10.59 -6.49 0.46
C ILE A 245 9.69 -5.99 -0.68
N VAL A 246 8.67 -6.76 -1.05
CA VAL A 246 7.70 -6.37 -2.09
C VAL A 246 6.95 -5.11 -1.68
N LEU A 247 6.57 -4.94 -0.41
CA LEU A 247 5.93 -3.72 0.09
C LEU A 247 6.83 -2.48 -0.05
N ILE A 248 8.14 -2.62 0.12
CA ILE A 248 9.10 -1.52 -0.09
C ILE A 248 9.12 -1.11 -1.56
N PHE A 249 9.33 -2.07 -2.46
CA PHE A 249 9.33 -1.78 -3.90
C PHE A 249 8.00 -1.24 -4.38
N GLN A 250 6.90 -1.70 -3.78
CA GLN A 250 5.57 -1.20 -4.04
C GLN A 250 5.42 0.28 -3.68
N GLY A 251 5.84 0.66 -2.47
CA GLY A 251 5.83 2.05 -2.01
C GLY A 251 6.65 2.94 -2.92
N ILE A 252 7.85 2.48 -3.31
CA ILE A 252 8.75 3.20 -4.24
C ILE A 252 8.08 3.38 -5.61
N ALA A 253 7.56 2.31 -6.21
CA ALA A 253 6.91 2.36 -7.52
C ALA A 253 5.70 3.31 -7.49
N THR A 254 4.86 3.22 -6.46
CA THR A 254 3.69 4.09 -6.30
C THR A 254 4.09 5.54 -6.12
N TYR A 255 5.13 5.83 -5.33
CA TYR A 255 5.65 7.18 -5.12
C TYR A 255 6.11 7.82 -6.43
N PHE A 256 6.87 7.09 -7.26
CA PHE A 256 7.35 7.61 -8.54
C PHE A 256 6.23 7.87 -9.56
N VAL A 257 5.07 7.21 -9.45
CA VAL A 257 3.91 7.50 -10.31
C VAL A 257 3.21 8.80 -9.90
N GLN A 258 3.38 9.23 -8.66
CA GLN A 258 2.75 10.44 -8.13
C GLN A 258 3.55 11.71 -8.37
N LEU A 259 4.85 11.59 -8.67
CA LEU A 259 5.72 12.70 -9.08
C LEU A 259 5.37 13.19 -10.50
#